data_AF-K7R2W1-F1
#
_entry.id   AF-K7R2W1-F1
#
_cell.length_a   1.000
_cell.length_b   1.000
_cell.length_c   1.000
_cell.angle_alpha   90.00
_cell.angle_beta   90.00
_cell.angle_gamma   90.00
#
_symmetry.space_group_name_H-M   'P 1'
#
loop_
_entity.id
_entity.type
_entity.pdbx_description
1 polymer ?
#
loop_
_entity_poly.entity_id
_entity_poly.type
_entity_poly.pdbx_seq_one_letter_code
_entity_poly.pdbx_strand_id
1 'polypeptide(L)'
;VVGTGYEFAHKDDYTRTYGMLKEGTVLYDDPTAFELEEFAKVLKPDLMGAGVKEKYVFHKMGVPFRQMHSWDYSGPYHGVDGFAVFARDMDIAINSPTWDLMETPWS
;
A
#
# COMPACT_ATOMS: atom_id res chain seq x y z
N VAL A 1 -8.91 -0.41 -3.52
CA VAL A 1 -8.03 -1.54 -3.13
C VAL A 1 -8.14 -2.59 -4.22
N VAL A 2 -7.05 -2.84 -4.96
CA VAL A 2 -7.00 -3.81 -6.07
C VAL A 2 -6.22 -5.08 -5.72
N GLY A 3 -5.48 -5.03 -4.61
CA GLY A 3 -4.87 -6.19 -3.96
C GLY A 3 -4.80 -5.98 -2.45
N THR A 4 -4.94 -7.06 -1.68
CA THR A 4 -4.78 -7.04 -0.22
C THR A 4 -4.38 -8.41 0.32
N GLY A 5 -3.87 -8.47 1.54
CA GLY A 5 -3.47 -9.71 2.17
C GLY A 5 -2.92 -9.52 3.56
N TYR A 6 -2.54 -10.63 4.18
CA TYR A 6 -2.11 -10.68 5.58
C TYR A 6 -0.85 -11.53 5.73
N GLU A 7 -0.02 -11.21 6.71
CA GLU A 7 1.15 -12.04 7.07
C GLU A 7 0.72 -13.31 7.84
N PHE A 8 -0.36 -13.25 8.63
CA PHE A 8 -0.70 -14.32 9.59
C PHE A 8 -2.20 -14.45 9.89
N ALA A 9 -3.08 -14.04 8.96
CA ALA A 9 -4.52 -14.13 9.18
C ALA A 9 -5.02 -15.58 9.17
N HIS A 10 -6.17 -15.79 9.80
CA HIS A 10 -6.84 -17.09 9.79
C HIS A 10 -8.03 -17.11 8.82
N LYS A 11 -8.58 -18.31 8.60
CA LYS A 11 -9.67 -18.52 7.64
C LYS A 11 -10.90 -17.64 7.91
N ASP A 12 -11.21 -17.36 9.16
CA ASP A 12 -12.35 -16.51 9.53
C ASP A 12 -12.11 -15.05 9.15
N ASP A 13 -10.88 -14.55 9.25
CA ASP A 13 -10.51 -13.22 8.73
C ASP A 13 -10.72 -13.15 7.22
N TYR A 14 -10.22 -14.13 6.47
CA TYR A 14 -10.45 -14.20 5.02
C TYR A 14 -11.93 -14.29 4.65
N THR A 15 -12.74 -14.97 5.46
CA THR A 15 -14.20 -15.04 5.27
C THR A 15 -14.84 -13.66 5.42
N ARG A 16 -14.37 -12.85 6.38
CA ARG A 16 -14.83 -11.45 6.55
C ARG A 16 -14.35 -10.58 5.39
N THR A 17 -13.10 -10.73 4.98
CA THR A 17 -12.47 -9.93 3.92
C THR A 17 -13.12 -10.16 2.57
N TYR A 18 -13.50 -11.39 2.24
CA TYR A 18 -14.11 -11.72 0.94
C TYR A 18 -15.35 -10.87 0.64
N GLY A 19 -16.21 -10.62 1.64
CA GLY A 19 -17.40 -9.78 1.48
C GLY A 19 -17.10 -8.28 1.29
N MET A 20 -15.87 -7.83 1.57
CA MET A 20 -15.44 -6.45 1.43
C MET A 20 -14.73 -6.17 0.09
N LEU A 21 -14.30 -7.22 -0.61
CA LEU A 21 -13.54 -7.10 -1.86
C LEU A 21 -14.45 -7.05 -3.08
N LYS A 22 -14.00 -6.34 -4.12
CA LYS A 22 -14.64 -6.36 -5.44
C LYS A 22 -14.13 -7.57 -6.24
N GLU A 23 -14.94 -8.03 -7.18
CA GLU A 23 -14.51 -9.06 -8.14
C GLU A 23 -13.24 -8.61 -8.88
N GLY A 24 -12.30 -9.54 -9.09
CA GLY A 24 -11.00 -9.27 -9.70
C GLY A 24 -9.91 -8.72 -8.76
N THR A 25 -10.19 -8.55 -7.46
CA THR A 25 -9.18 -8.15 -6.47
C THR A 25 -8.21 -9.31 -6.20
N VAL A 26 -6.90 -9.04 -6.19
CA VAL A 26 -5.88 -10.04 -5.82
C VAL A 26 -5.85 -10.20 -4.30
N LEU A 27 -5.88 -11.44 -3.82
CA LEU A 27 -5.81 -11.78 -2.41
C LEU A 27 -4.62 -12.70 -2.18
N TYR A 28 -3.78 -12.39 -1.20
CA TYR A 28 -2.57 -13.16 -0.87
C TYR A 28 -2.44 -13.39 0.64
N ASP A 29 -1.84 -14.53 1.02
CA ASP A 29 -1.59 -14.96 2.40
C ASP A 29 -0.10 -15.26 2.55
N ASP A 30 0.54 -14.72 3.59
CA ASP A 30 1.99 -14.78 3.82
C ASP A 30 2.81 -14.58 2.53
N PRO A 31 2.60 -13.45 1.82
CA PRO A 31 3.20 -13.26 0.51
C PRO A 31 4.72 -13.12 0.65
N THR A 32 5.44 -13.79 -0.24
CA THR A 32 6.89 -13.56 -0.35
C THR A 32 7.19 -12.18 -0.90
N ALA A 33 8.36 -11.63 -0.61
CA ALA A 33 8.80 -10.34 -1.18
C ALA A 33 8.82 -10.37 -2.72
N PHE A 34 9.17 -11.51 -3.31
CA PHE A 34 9.16 -11.70 -4.76
C PHE A 34 7.75 -11.57 -5.34
N GLU A 35 6.76 -12.23 -4.74
CA GLU A 35 5.37 -12.14 -5.20
C GLU A 35 4.84 -10.71 -5.10
N LEU A 36 5.11 -10.00 -3.99
CA LEU A 36 4.69 -8.60 -3.84
C LEU A 36 5.31 -7.68 -4.90
N GLU A 37 6.59 -7.88 -5.24
CA GLU A 37 7.25 -7.11 -6.27
C GLU A 37 6.64 -7.37 -7.66
N GLU A 38 6.40 -8.64 -8.01
CA GLU A 38 5.78 -9.02 -9.27
C GLU A 38 4.33 -8.54 -9.37
N PHE A 39 3.56 -8.62 -8.28
CA PHE A 39 2.21 -8.05 -8.22
C PHE A 39 2.24 -6.54 -8.48
N ALA A 40 3.16 -5.79 -7.88
CA ALA A 40 3.25 -4.35 -8.12
C ALA A 40 3.62 -4.02 -9.58
N LYS A 41 4.49 -4.79 -10.22
CA LYS A 41 4.85 -4.61 -11.64
C LYS A 41 3.65 -4.83 -12.57
N VAL A 42 2.83 -5.83 -12.27
CA VAL A 42 1.67 -6.20 -13.10
C VAL A 42 0.46 -5.31 -12.81
N LEU A 43 0.12 -5.13 -11.53
CA LEU A 43 -1.07 -4.36 -11.10
C LEU A 43 -0.86 -2.85 -11.18
N LYS A 44 0.39 -2.38 -11.14
CA LYS A 44 0.78 -0.95 -11.19
C LYS A 44 -0.07 -0.08 -10.25
N PRO A 45 -0.10 -0.37 -8.93
CA PRO A 45 -0.92 0.41 -8.01
C PRO A 45 -0.40 1.85 -7.87
N ASP A 46 -1.32 2.80 -7.77
CA ASP A 46 -0.98 4.22 -7.52
C ASP A 46 -0.53 4.48 -6.07
N LEU A 47 -0.78 3.53 -5.17
CA LEU A 47 -0.35 3.58 -3.78
C LEU A 47 -0.20 2.16 -3.23
N MET A 48 0.92 1.91 -2.54
CA MET A 48 1.14 0.70 -1.75
C MET A 48 1.07 1.00 -0.24
N GLY A 49 0.39 0.14 0.51
CA GLY A 49 0.29 0.23 1.97
C GLY A 49 0.75 -1.06 2.64
N ALA A 50 1.90 -1.03 3.32
CA ALA A 50 2.45 -2.20 4.03
C ALA A 50 3.35 -1.78 5.21
N GLY A 51 4.31 -2.60 5.61
CA GLY A 51 5.23 -2.37 6.71
C GLY A 51 6.51 -1.62 6.34
N VAL A 52 7.41 -1.49 7.32
CA VAL A 52 8.69 -0.80 7.16
C VAL A 52 9.66 -1.56 6.26
N LYS A 53 9.58 -2.90 6.23
CA LYS A 53 10.50 -3.75 5.46
C LYS A 53 10.27 -3.57 3.96
N GLU A 54 9.02 -3.29 3.58
CA GLU A 54 8.57 -3.18 2.20
C GLU A 54 8.76 -1.76 1.61
N LYS A 55 8.68 -0.72 2.46
CA LYS A 55 8.64 0.70 2.06
C LYS A 55 9.69 1.09 1.01
N TYR A 56 10.95 0.78 1.28
CA TYR A 56 12.05 1.30 0.46
C TYR A 56 12.21 0.56 -0.88
N VAL A 57 11.67 -0.66 -0.99
CA VAL A 57 11.61 -1.39 -2.26
C VAL A 57 10.67 -0.64 -3.21
N PHE A 58 9.44 -0.36 -2.77
CA PHE A 58 8.43 0.30 -3.60
C PHE A 58 8.76 1.76 -3.92
N HIS A 59 9.37 2.50 -2.98
CA HIS A 59 9.89 3.84 -3.29
C HIS A 59 10.91 3.82 -4.43
N LYS A 60 11.82 2.83 -4.46
CA LYS A 60 12.81 2.69 -5.54
C LYS A 60 12.19 2.27 -6.87
N MET A 61 11.02 1.63 -6.83
CA MET A 61 10.22 1.31 -8.01
C MET A 61 9.37 2.50 -8.49
N GLY A 62 9.43 3.66 -7.82
CA GLY A 62 8.63 4.83 -8.16
C GLY A 62 7.15 4.71 -7.75
N VAL A 63 6.82 3.78 -6.85
CA VAL A 63 5.45 3.57 -6.37
C VAL A 63 5.27 4.32 -5.04
N PRO A 64 4.27 5.23 -4.93
CA PRO A 64 3.94 5.86 -3.67
C PRO A 64 3.66 4.85 -2.57
N PHE A 65 4.13 5.13 -1.34
CA PHE A 65 4.01 4.18 -0.23
C PHE A 65 3.61 4.86 1.08
N ARG A 66 2.76 4.18 1.86
CA ARG A 66 2.43 4.56 3.25
C ARG A 66 2.63 3.36 4.19
N GLN A 67 3.29 3.58 5.32
CA GLN A 67 3.37 2.55 6.35
C GLN A 67 2.02 2.40 7.05
N MET A 68 1.36 1.26 6.86
CA MET A 68 0.04 0.96 7.42
C MET A 68 0.09 0.25 8.78
N HIS A 69 1.27 0.20 9.42
CA HIS A 69 1.43 -0.28 10.80
C HIS A 69 1.80 0.86 11.76
N SER A 70 2.71 1.74 11.33
CA SER A 70 3.26 2.83 12.14
C SER A 70 2.65 4.20 11.83
N TRP A 71 1.72 4.25 10.85
CA TRP A 71 1.22 5.49 10.23
C TRP A 71 2.33 6.40 9.71
N ASP A 72 3.52 5.82 9.46
CA ASP A 72 4.72 6.54 9.06
C ASP A 72 5.00 7.74 9.99
N TYR A 73 4.84 7.52 11.30
CA TYR A 73 5.03 8.52 12.36
C TYR A 73 4.00 9.66 12.39
N SER A 74 2.85 9.48 11.74
CA SER A 74 1.70 10.40 11.75
C SER A 74 0.58 9.86 12.67
N GLY A 75 -0.67 9.87 12.22
CA GLY A 75 -1.84 9.36 12.95
C GLY A 75 -2.42 10.35 13.98
N PRO A 76 -3.53 9.98 14.65
CA PRO A 76 -4.27 8.73 14.51
C PRO A 76 -5.10 8.65 13.22
N TYR A 77 -5.44 7.44 12.76
CA TYR A 77 -6.35 7.22 11.62
C TYR A 77 -7.77 6.84 12.02
N HIS A 78 -7.98 6.43 13.28
CA HIS A 78 -9.32 6.08 13.77
C HIS A 78 -10.14 7.33 14.13
N GLY A 79 -11.46 7.22 13.94
CA GLY A 79 -12.41 8.28 14.27
C GLY A 79 -12.55 9.35 13.19
N VAL A 80 -13.49 10.26 13.38
CA VAL A 80 -13.80 11.34 12.42
C VAL A 80 -12.60 12.25 12.21
N ASP A 81 -11.97 12.68 13.31
CA ASP A 81 -10.77 13.53 13.25
C ASP A 81 -9.58 12.79 12.63
N GLY A 82 -9.44 11.49 12.92
CA GLY A 82 -8.38 10.66 12.35
C GLY A 82 -8.53 10.45 10.84
N PHE A 83 -9.75 10.49 10.32
CA PHE A 83 -9.99 10.39 8.88
C PHE A 83 -9.41 11.59 8.11
N ALA A 84 -9.44 12.80 8.69
CA ALA A 84 -8.81 13.97 8.07
C ALA A 84 -7.28 13.79 7.96
N VAL A 85 -6.65 13.20 8.99
CA VAL A 85 -5.22 12.87 9.00
C VAL A 85 -4.90 11.78 7.96
N PHE A 86 -5.70 10.71 7.94
CA PHE A 86 -5.57 9.65 6.95
C PHE A 86 -5.64 10.21 5.52
N ALA A 87 -6.67 11.02 5.20
CA ALA A 87 -6.85 11.60 3.88
C ALA A 87 -5.67 12.48 3.47
N ARG A 88 -5.21 13.37 4.36
CA ARG A 88 -4.02 14.20 4.14
C ARG A 88 -2.78 13.36 3.85
N ASP A 89 -2.56 12.31 4.62
CA ASP A 89 -1.35 11.51 4.51
C ASP A 89 -1.33 10.65 3.24
N MET A 90 -2.50 10.17 2.79
CA MET A 90 -2.60 9.49 1.50
C MET A 90 -2.33 10.47 0.35
N ASP A 91 -2.91 11.67 0.41
CA ASP A 91 -2.72 12.72 -0.60
C ASP A 91 -1.26 13.14 -0.75
N ILE A 92 -0.57 13.45 0.35
CA ILE A 92 0.85 13.83 0.33
C ILE A 92 1.73 12.72 -0.25
N ALA A 93 1.41 11.45 0.01
CA ALA A 93 2.18 10.35 -0.55
C ALA A 93 1.93 10.17 -2.04
N ILE A 94 0.67 10.14 -2.49
CA ILE A 94 0.31 9.91 -3.89
C ILE A 94 0.75 11.08 -4.77
N ASN A 95 0.45 12.31 -4.35
CA ASN A 95 0.60 13.53 -5.15
C ASN A 95 1.94 14.26 -4.89
N SER A 96 2.93 13.57 -4.31
CA SER A 96 4.25 14.17 -4.10
C SER A 96 4.95 14.46 -5.43
N PRO A 97 5.50 15.67 -5.65
CA PRO A 97 6.24 16.00 -6.86
C PRO A 97 7.55 15.21 -7.00
N THR A 98 7.99 14.51 -5.95
CA THR A 98 9.19 13.66 -6.00
C THR A 98 9.06 12.54 -7.03
N TRP A 99 7.85 12.05 -7.31
CA TRP A 99 7.65 10.96 -8.27
C TRP A 99 7.98 11.36 -9.70
N ASP A 100 7.75 12.63 -10.05
CA ASP A 100 8.12 13.21 -11.35
C ASP A 100 9.65 13.38 -11.53
N LEU A 101 10.42 13.18 -10.45
CA LEU A 101 11.89 13.32 -10.43
C LEU A 101 12.61 11.96 -10.48
N MET A 102 11.89 10.85 -10.66
CA MET A 102 12.47 9.50 -10.69
C MET A 102 13.25 9.21 -11.96
N GLU A 103 12.82 9.78 -13.10
CA GLU A 103 13.52 9.66 -14.38
C GLU A 103 14.47 10.84 -14.58
N THR A 104 15.67 10.54 -15.07
CA THR A 104 16.65 11.59 -15.36
C THR A 104 16.35 12.23 -16.71
N PRO A 105 16.57 13.54 -16.90
CA PRO A 105 16.27 14.20 -18.18
C PRO A 105 17.22 13.80 -19.33
N TRP A 106 18.19 12.92 -19.09
CA TRP A 106 19.17 12.43 -20.08
C TRP A 106 19.10 10.91 -20.32
N SER A 107 18.14 10.20 -19.73
CA SER A 107 17.92 8.76 -19.99
C SER A 107 17.09 8.50 -21.23
#